data_AF-A0A3C0FVT3-F1
#
_entry.id   AF-A0A3C0FVT3-F1
#
_cell.length_a   1.000
_cell.length_b   1.000
_cell.length_c   1.000
_cell.angle_alpha   90.00
_cell.angle_beta   90.00
_cell.angle_gamma   90.00
#
_symmetry.space_group_name_H-M   'P 1'
#
loop_
_entity.id
_entity.type
_entity.pdbx_description
1 polymer ?
#
loop_
_entity_poly.entity_id
_entity_poly.type
_entity_poly.pdbx_seq_one_letter_code
_entity_poly.pdbx_strand_id
1 'polypeptide(L)'
;EERQRLMMEKAEELADKINNTGADIATLAADDATTVRETGMTRRTGRGLADDVNPAVAAALFTLEDGNAKAIQTGEDVILVKLDDIQAADINTADAKPVNDELKEALNEDILAQYLNYLNEEISVSVNNSVINELYTPTAAN
;
A
#
# COMPACT_ATOMS: atom_id res chain seq x y z
N GLU A 1 22.91 23.31 1.86
CA GLU A 1 23.18 22.41 2.99
C GLU A 1 22.83 23.03 4.34
N GLU A 2 23.54 24.05 4.82
CA GLU A 2 23.27 24.60 6.18
C GLU A 2 21.86 25.22 6.33
N ARG A 3 21.36 25.92 5.31
CA ARG A 3 19.99 26.44 5.28
C ARG A 3 18.94 25.32 5.36
N GLN A 4 19.16 24.21 4.66
CA GLN A 4 18.22 23.07 4.66
C GLN A 4 18.22 22.36 6.02
N ARG A 5 19.40 22.19 6.64
CA ARG A 5 19.49 21.64 8.00
C ARG A 5 18.68 22.48 8.99
N LEU A 6 18.83 23.81 8.95
CA LEU A 6 18.07 24.72 9.82
C LEU A 6 16.56 24.69 9.55
N MET A 7 16.15 24.54 8.28
CA MET A 7 14.72 24.40 7.94
C MET A 7 14.15 23.07 8.43
N MET A 8 14.91 21.98 8.33
CA MET A 8 14.52 20.66 8.84
C MET A 8 14.39 20.67 10.36
N GLU A 9 15.37 21.21 11.08
CA GLU A 9 15.35 21.30 12.55
C GLU A 9 14.15 22.12 13.03
N LYS A 10 13.85 23.24 12.36
CA LYS A 10 12.65 24.03 12.66
C LYS A 10 11.37 23.25 12.38
N ALA A 11 11.29 22.55 11.25
CA ALA A 11 10.11 21.74 10.92
C ALA A 11 9.91 20.58 11.90
N GLU A 12 10.99 19.97 12.38
CA GLU A 12 10.95 18.95 13.44
C GLU A 12 10.46 19.54 14.76
N GLU A 13 10.94 20.71 15.16
CA GLU A 13 10.45 21.41 16.36
C GLU A 13 8.94 21.71 16.27
N LEU A 14 8.46 22.12 15.09
CA LEU A 14 7.04 22.34 14.84
C LEU A 14 6.24 21.04 14.88
N ALA A 15 6.77 19.94 14.31
CA ALA A 15 6.15 18.62 14.39
C ALA A 15 6.03 18.17 15.85
N ASP A 16 7.08 18.36 16.65
CA ASP A 16 7.08 18.00 18.07
C ASP A 16 6.08 18.83 18.87
N LYS A 17 5.88 20.11 18.53
CA LYS A 17 4.80 20.91 19.14
C LYS A 17 3.43 20.31 18.83
N ILE A 18 3.15 19.95 17.58
CA ILE A 18 1.87 19.33 17.23
C ILE A 18 1.70 18.00 18.00
N ASN A 19 2.71 17.15 18.00
CA ASN A 19 2.65 15.82 18.62
C ASN A 19 2.51 15.85 20.15
N ASN A 20 3.18 16.79 20.83
CA ASN A 20 3.21 16.82 22.30
C ASN A 20 2.18 17.76 22.92
N THR A 21 1.88 18.90 22.27
CA THR A 21 0.97 19.92 22.84
C THR A 21 -0.36 20.00 22.13
N GLY A 22 -0.54 19.28 21.01
CA GLY A 22 -1.76 19.33 20.20
C GLY A 22 -1.94 20.68 19.50
N ALA A 23 -0.83 21.37 19.21
CA ALA A 23 -0.86 22.65 18.51
C ALA A 23 -1.54 22.53 17.15
N ASP A 24 -2.34 23.53 16.78
CA ASP A 24 -3.02 23.58 15.50
C ASP A 24 -2.05 24.00 14.37
N ILE A 25 -2.04 23.22 13.28
CA ILE A 25 -1.15 23.43 12.13
C ILE A 25 -1.44 24.76 11.43
N ALA A 26 -2.70 25.22 11.41
CA ALA A 26 -3.05 26.50 10.78
C ALA A 26 -2.50 27.69 11.58
N THR A 27 -2.50 27.59 12.91
CA THR A 27 -1.89 28.60 13.78
C THR A 27 -0.37 28.67 13.59
N LEU A 28 0.30 27.51 13.58
CA LEU A 28 1.76 27.45 13.35
C LEU A 28 2.16 27.96 11.97
N ALA A 29 1.36 27.68 10.94
CA ALA A 29 1.60 28.19 9.59
C ALA A 29 1.45 29.72 9.52
N ALA A 30 0.45 30.29 10.21
CA ALA A 30 0.24 31.74 10.25
C ALA A 30 1.41 32.47 10.94
N ASP A 31 1.93 31.91 12.04
CA ASP A 31 3.08 32.46 12.77
C ASP A 31 4.35 32.47 11.91
N ASP A 32 4.51 31.47 11.04
CA ASP A 32 5.65 31.31 10.14
C ASP A 32 5.40 31.86 8.72
N ALA A 33 4.32 32.62 8.51
CA ALA A 33 3.92 33.20 7.22
C ALA A 33 3.86 32.16 6.07
N THR A 34 3.46 30.94 6.39
CA THR A 34 3.35 29.79 5.48
C THR A 34 1.87 29.44 5.26
N THR A 35 1.55 28.71 4.19
CA THR A 35 0.18 28.30 3.87
C THR A 35 -0.07 26.83 4.19
N VAL A 36 -1.21 26.54 4.82
CA VAL A 36 -1.70 25.16 4.97
C VAL A 36 -2.44 24.76 3.70
N ARG A 37 -2.21 23.52 3.27
CA ARG A 37 -2.84 22.93 2.09
C ARG A 37 -3.30 21.53 2.42
N GLU A 38 -4.45 21.15 1.89
CA GLU A 38 -4.93 19.78 1.95
C GLU A 38 -4.23 18.93 0.89
N THR A 39 -3.71 17.79 1.31
CA THR A 39 -3.04 16.82 0.42
C THR A 39 -4.04 15.99 -0.37
N GLY A 40 -5.31 15.97 0.04
CA GLY A 40 -6.36 15.11 -0.49
C GLY A 40 -6.43 13.73 0.17
N MET A 41 -7.50 12.99 -0.13
CA MET A 41 -7.69 11.62 0.36
C MET A 41 -6.78 10.65 -0.41
N THR A 42 -5.55 10.53 0.08
CA THR A 42 -4.48 9.76 -0.57
C THR A 42 -4.42 8.32 -0.06
N ARG A 43 -4.13 7.39 -0.98
CA ARG A 43 -3.77 6.00 -0.68
C ARG A 43 -2.26 5.89 -0.48
N ARG A 44 -1.79 4.79 0.13
CA ARG A 44 -0.34 4.50 0.27
C ARG A 44 0.41 4.54 -1.07
N THR A 45 -0.29 4.25 -2.18
CA THR A 45 0.28 4.32 -3.53
C THR A 45 0.39 5.74 -4.09
N GLY A 46 0.02 6.78 -3.34
CA GLY A 46 -0.06 8.17 -3.80
C GLY A 46 -1.31 8.51 -4.62
N ARG A 47 -2.21 7.54 -4.86
CA ARG A 47 -3.47 7.80 -5.58
C ARG A 47 -4.40 8.65 -4.70
N GLY A 48 -4.93 9.74 -5.26
CA GLY A 48 -5.78 10.68 -4.51
C GLY A 48 -5.01 11.81 -3.82
N LEU A 49 -3.67 11.80 -3.94
CA LEU A 49 -2.84 12.95 -3.60
C LEU A 49 -3.04 14.06 -4.64
N ALA A 50 -3.05 15.31 -4.22
CA ALA A 50 -3.08 16.46 -5.13
C ALA A 50 -1.86 16.48 -6.07
N ASP A 51 -2.06 16.92 -7.31
CA ASP A 51 -1.08 16.82 -8.41
C ASP A 51 0.26 17.52 -8.14
N ASP A 52 0.25 18.54 -7.29
CA ASP A 52 1.43 19.34 -6.95
C ASP A 52 2.04 18.99 -5.59
N VAL A 53 1.64 17.86 -5.01
CA VAL A 53 2.17 17.35 -3.75
C VAL A 53 3.12 16.18 -4.03
N ASN A 54 4.31 16.23 -3.43
CA ASN A 54 5.33 15.20 -3.64
C ASN A 54 4.84 13.82 -3.14
N PRO A 55 5.00 12.73 -3.92
CA PRO A 55 4.60 11.38 -3.50
C PRO A 55 5.18 10.90 -2.15
N ALA A 56 6.35 11.43 -1.74
CA ALA A 56 6.94 11.15 -0.43
C ALA A 56 6.03 11.57 0.75
N VAL A 57 5.14 12.55 0.54
CA VAL A 57 4.13 12.97 1.52
C VAL A 57 3.18 11.82 1.85
N ALA A 58 2.70 11.08 0.83
CA ALA A 58 1.81 9.95 1.06
C ALA A 58 2.50 8.86 1.90
N ALA A 59 3.76 8.55 1.61
CA ALA A 59 4.52 7.59 2.41
C ALA A 59 4.67 8.05 3.87
N ALA A 60 4.92 9.33 4.10
CA ALA A 60 5.05 9.89 5.44
C ALA A 60 3.73 9.87 6.21
N LEU A 61 2.62 10.27 5.59
CA LEU A 61 1.29 10.24 6.22
C LEU A 61 0.91 8.83 6.70
N PHE A 62 1.22 7.79 5.93
CA PHE A 62 0.95 6.40 6.31
C PHE A 62 1.88 5.84 7.41
N THR A 63 2.86 6.62 7.88
CA THR A 63 3.69 6.29 9.05
C THR A 63 3.25 7.03 10.33
N LEU A 64 2.31 7.96 10.21
CA LEU A 64 1.82 8.76 11.33
C LEU A 64 0.63 8.10 12.01
N GLU A 65 0.49 8.35 13.30
CA GLU A 65 -0.76 8.11 14.02
C GLU A 65 -1.73 9.29 13.80
N ASP A 66 -3.01 9.07 14.07
CA ASP A 66 -4.04 10.09 13.90
C ASP A 66 -3.71 11.36 14.71
N GLY A 67 -3.84 12.52 14.07
CA GLY A 67 -3.50 13.82 14.65
C GLY A 67 -2.01 14.17 14.72
N ASN A 68 -1.10 13.22 14.49
CA ASN A 68 0.34 13.47 14.56
C ASN A 68 0.89 14.13 13.29
N ALA A 69 2.06 14.77 13.44
CA ALA A 69 2.77 15.47 12.39
C ALA A 69 4.23 15.02 12.26
N LYS A 70 4.79 15.25 11.07
CA LYS A 70 6.15 14.88 10.70
C LYS A 70 6.75 15.90 9.73
N ALA A 71 8.03 16.22 9.94
CA ALA A 71 8.82 16.95 8.97
C ALA A 71 9.37 15.99 7.91
N ILE A 72 9.30 16.40 6.64
CA ILE A 72 9.87 15.68 5.52
C ILE A 72 10.66 16.62 4.63
N GLN A 73 11.74 16.10 4.07
CA GLN A 73 12.48 16.79 3.02
C GLN A 73 12.06 16.25 1.66
N THR A 74 11.69 17.16 0.75
CA THR A 74 11.29 16.83 -0.62
C THR A 74 12.17 17.62 -1.59
N GLY A 75 13.31 17.04 -1.96
CA GLY A 75 14.29 17.72 -2.81
C GLY A 75 14.90 18.92 -2.08
N GLU A 76 14.61 20.13 -2.58
CA GLU A 76 15.12 21.37 -1.99
C GLU A 76 14.25 21.92 -0.85
N ASP A 77 13.00 21.47 -0.76
CA ASP A 77 12.00 21.96 0.19
C ASP A 77 11.90 21.08 1.43
N VAL A 78 11.51 21.71 2.55
CA VAL A 78 11.14 21.04 3.80
C VAL A 78 9.67 21.30 4.05
N ILE A 79 8.90 20.24 4.27
CA ILE A 79 7.44 20.29 4.44
C ILE A 79 7.09 19.67 5.79
N LEU A 80 6.21 20.33 6.53
CA LEU A 80 5.55 19.76 7.70
C LEU A 80 4.21 19.17 7.26
N VAL A 81 3.97 17.90 7.57
CA VAL A 81 2.71 17.21 7.26
C VAL A 81 2.05 16.73 8.54
N LYS A 82 0.74 16.90 8.65
CA LYS A 82 -0.08 16.39 9.77
C LYS A 82 -1.13 15.44 9.21
N LEU A 83 -1.35 14.33 9.89
CA LEU A 83 -2.47 13.43 9.59
C LEU A 83 -3.75 13.99 10.22
N ASP A 84 -4.76 14.21 9.38
CA ASP A 84 -6.03 14.83 9.79
C ASP A 84 -7.17 13.80 9.96
N ASP A 85 -7.25 12.83 9.05
CA ASP A 85 -8.28 11.79 9.07
C ASP A 85 -7.74 10.47 8.50
N ILE A 86 -8.28 9.36 9.02
CA ILE A 86 -8.00 8.00 8.55
C ILE A 86 -9.31 7.34 8.13
N GLN A 87 -9.50 7.22 6.82
CA GLN A 87 -10.58 6.41 6.29
C GLN A 87 -10.26 4.92 6.46
N ALA A 88 -10.93 4.27 7.41
CA ALA A 88 -10.80 2.84 7.64
C ALA A 88 -11.23 2.02 6.40
N ALA A 89 -10.53 0.89 6.19
CA ALA A 89 -10.88 -0.03 5.12
C ALA A 89 -12.22 -0.72 5.42
N ASP A 90 -13.10 -0.78 4.42
CA ASP A 90 -14.39 -1.45 4.52
C ASP A 90 -14.50 -2.53 3.44
N ILE A 91 -14.71 -3.77 3.89
CA ILE A 91 -14.83 -4.97 3.05
C ILE A 91 -16.05 -4.96 2.12
N ASN A 92 -17.02 -4.09 2.39
CA ASN A 92 -18.24 -3.94 1.59
C ASN A 92 -18.08 -2.92 0.45
N THR A 93 -16.95 -2.23 0.39
CA THR A 93 -16.67 -1.22 -0.65
C THR A 93 -16.10 -1.85 -1.91
N ALA A 94 -16.19 -1.13 -3.03
CA ALA A 94 -15.59 -1.55 -4.30
C ALA A 94 -14.08 -1.78 -4.20
N ASP A 95 -13.39 -1.09 -3.27
CA ASP A 95 -11.95 -1.22 -3.06
C ASP A 95 -11.54 -2.59 -2.50
N ALA A 96 -12.45 -3.29 -1.80
CA ALA A 96 -12.20 -4.62 -1.27
C ALA A 96 -12.43 -5.75 -2.30
N LYS A 97 -13.05 -5.43 -3.45
CA LYS A 97 -13.38 -6.43 -4.48
C LYS A 97 -12.15 -7.20 -4.98
N PRO A 98 -11.02 -6.53 -5.34
CA PRO A 98 -9.84 -7.26 -5.82
C PRO A 98 -9.29 -8.25 -4.80
N VAL A 99 -9.26 -7.86 -3.53
CA VAL A 99 -8.80 -8.73 -2.43
C VAL A 99 -9.73 -9.94 -2.26
N ASN A 100 -11.04 -9.71 -2.32
CA ASN A 100 -12.03 -10.77 -2.21
C ASN A 100 -11.98 -11.74 -3.40
N ASP A 101 -11.75 -11.24 -4.62
CA ASP A 101 -11.65 -12.06 -5.81
C ASP A 101 -10.39 -12.94 -5.76
N GLU A 102 -9.23 -12.33 -5.45
CA GLU A 102 -7.94 -13.04 -5.34
C GLU A 102 -7.98 -14.12 -4.26
N LEU A 103 -8.57 -13.82 -3.10
CA LEU A 103 -8.73 -14.80 -2.02
C LEU A 103 -9.65 -15.97 -2.43
N LYS A 104 -10.75 -15.69 -3.14
CA LYS A 104 -11.66 -16.74 -3.63
C LYS A 104 -11.00 -17.64 -4.66
N GLU A 105 -10.22 -17.06 -5.57
CA GLU A 105 -9.47 -17.81 -6.57
C GLU A 105 -8.47 -18.76 -5.90
N ALA A 106 -7.64 -18.25 -4.99
CA ALA A 106 -6.66 -19.05 -4.26
C ALA A 106 -7.31 -20.20 -3.46
N LEU A 107 -8.44 -19.93 -2.79
CA LEU A 107 -9.18 -20.97 -2.05
C LEU A 107 -9.79 -22.04 -2.97
N ASN A 108 -10.31 -21.65 -4.13
CA ASN A 108 -10.87 -22.61 -5.09
C ASN A 108 -9.79 -23.53 -5.67
N GLU A 109 -8.61 -23.00 -5.98
CA GLU A 109 -7.48 -23.80 -6.45
C GLU A 109 -7.00 -24.81 -5.40
N ASP A 110 -6.90 -24.38 -4.15
CA ASP A 110 -6.50 -25.24 -3.04
C ASP A 110 -7.52 -26.36 -2.78
N ILE A 111 -8.81 -26.03 -2.73
CA ILE A 111 -9.89 -27.03 -2.57
C ILE A 111 -9.87 -28.04 -3.73
N LEU A 112 -9.68 -27.58 -4.97
CA LEU A 112 -9.61 -28.45 -6.13
C LEU A 112 -8.41 -29.40 -6.05
N ALA A 113 -7.23 -28.89 -5.66
CA ALA A 113 -6.03 -29.70 -5.50
C ALA A 113 -6.21 -30.77 -4.41
N GLN A 114 -6.78 -30.40 -3.26
CA GLN A 114 -7.08 -31.35 -2.19
C GLN A 114 -8.08 -32.42 -2.63
N TYR A 115 -9.11 -32.03 -3.38
CA TYR A 115 -10.10 -32.97 -3.91
C TYR A 115 -9.49 -33.94 -4.92
N LEU A 116 -8.65 -33.47 -5.85
CA LEU A 116 -7.95 -34.32 -6.81
C LEU A 116 -6.98 -35.29 -6.13
N ASN A 117 -6.26 -34.84 -5.11
CA ASN A 117 -5.38 -35.70 -4.33
C ASN A 117 -6.17 -36.81 -3.61
N TYR A 118 -7.27 -36.45 -2.95
CA TYR A 118 -8.16 -37.42 -2.32
C TYR A 118 -8.69 -38.45 -3.34
N LEU A 119 -9.15 -38.01 -4.51
CA LEU A 119 -9.61 -38.92 -5.55
C LEU A 119 -8.50 -39.86 -6.06
N ASN A 120 -7.27 -39.36 -6.22
CA ASN A 120 -6.14 -40.20 -6.64
C ASN A 120 -5.72 -41.21 -5.57
N GLU A 121 -5.88 -40.89 -4.28
CA GLU A 121 -5.60 -41.82 -3.18
C GLU A 121 -6.71 -42.88 -3.02
N GLU A 122 -7.98 -42.47 -3.09
CA GLU A 122 -9.13 -43.36 -2.88
C GLU A 122 -9.43 -44.23 -4.10
N ILE A 123 -9.21 -43.69 -5.31
CA ILE A 123 -9.36 -44.42 -6.56
C ILE A 123 -7.97 -44.84 -7.01
N SER A 124 -7.62 -46.12 -6.88
CA SER A 124 -6.34 -46.66 -7.39
C SER A 124 -6.27 -46.57 -8.92
N VAL A 125 -5.88 -45.41 -9.45
CA VAL A 125 -5.71 -45.18 -10.89
C VAL A 125 -4.29 -45.57 -11.29
N SER A 126 -4.12 -46.73 -11.95
CA SER A 126 -2.84 -47.08 -12.58
C SER A 126 -2.80 -46.55 -14.01
N VAL A 127 -1.88 -45.63 -14.29
CA VAL A 127 -1.63 -45.17 -15.67
C VAL A 127 -0.87 -46.27 -16.42
N ASN A 128 -1.49 -46.85 -17.44
CA ASN A 128 -0.84 -47.86 -18.27
C ASN A 128 0.00 -47.18 -19.37
N ASN A 129 1.23 -46.79 -18.98
CA ASN A 129 2.15 -46.02 -19.82
C ASN A 129 2.56 -46.74 -21.12
N SER A 130 2.35 -48.06 -21.24
CA SER A 130 2.62 -48.78 -22.50
C SER A 130 1.71 -48.32 -23.63
N VAL A 131 0.43 -48.09 -23.35
CA VAL A 131 -0.59 -47.71 -24.36
C VAL A 131 -0.42 -46.26 -24.78
N ILE A 132 -0.03 -45.38 -23.86
CA ILE A 132 0.24 -43.97 -24.17
C ILE A 132 1.47 -43.86 -25.10
N ASN A 133 2.52 -44.63 -24.84
CA ASN A 133 3.70 -44.62 -25.70
C ASN A 133 3.44 -45.19 -27.10
N GLU A 134 2.52 -46.17 -27.25
CA GLU A 134 2.11 -46.68 -28.57
C GLU A 134 1.24 -45.68 -29.36
N LEU A 135 0.42 -44.87 -28.70
CA LEU A 135 -0.43 -43.87 -29.36
C LEU A 135 0.34 -42.59 -29.76
N TYR A 136 1.44 -42.29 -29.05
CA TYR A 136 2.23 -41.06 -29.25
C TYR A 136 3.66 -41.32 -29.76
N THR A 137 3.96 -42.51 -30.29
CA THR A 137 5.21 -42.68 -31.05
C THR A 137 5.25 -41.62 -32.15
N PRO A 138 6.27 -40.74 -32.18
CA PRO A 138 6.44 -39.81 -33.28
C PRO A 138 6.64 -40.67 -34.53
N THR A 139 5.72 -40.58 -35.49
CA THR A 139 5.93 -41.14 -36.82
C THR A 139 7.24 -40.57 -37.35
N ALA A 140 8.32 -41.35 -37.28
CA ALA A 140 9.58 -41.01 -37.90
C ALA A 140 9.33 -40.96 -39.41
N ALA A 141 9.33 -39.74 -39.95
CA ALA A 141 9.24 -39.49 -41.39
C ALA A 141 10.45 -40.14 -42.09
N ASN A 142 10.17 -41.00 -43.06
CA ASN A 142 11.11 -41.39 -44.12
C ASN A 142 10.89 -40.51 -45.34
#